data_AF-A0A497LZ14-F1
#
_entry.id   AF-A0A497LZ14-F1
#
_cell.length_a   1.000
_cell.length_b   1.000
_cell.length_c   1.000
_cell.angle_alpha   90.00
_cell.angle_beta   90.00
_cell.angle_gamma   90.00
#
_symmetry.space_group_name_H-M   'P 1'
#
loop_
_entity.id
_entity.type
_entity.pdbx_description
1 polymer ?
#
loop_
_entity_poly.entity_id
_entity_poly.type
_entity_poly.pdbx_seq_one_letter_code
_entity_poly.pdbx_strand_id
1 'polypeptide(L)'
;MSFKFELGKEKIKVGDLEVPKEFIETYKKILLKAAKKFFGEQIEYNSNERIVESIIIGEIRNMVMYGHAYCPCRIQRIREHICPCEPAKEELKRDGICTCKLFIDPNIYRG
;
A
#
# COMPACT_ATOMS: atom_id res chain seq x y z
N MET A 1 -33.71 -8.33 0.16
CA MET A 1 -32.91 -8.47 -1.07
C MET A 1 -31.59 -9.13 -0.67
N SER A 2 -31.52 -10.45 -0.77
CA SER A 2 -30.38 -11.23 -0.31
C SER A 2 -29.25 -11.03 -1.32
N PHE A 3 -28.33 -10.11 -1.03
CA PHE A 3 -27.07 -9.99 -1.76
C PHE A 3 -26.28 -11.28 -1.53
N LYS A 4 -26.44 -12.25 -2.44
CA LYS A 4 -25.50 -13.36 -2.55
C LYS A 4 -24.19 -12.78 -3.08
N PHE A 5 -23.33 -12.36 -2.14
CA PHE A 5 -21.92 -12.14 -2.42
C PHE A 5 -21.31 -13.51 -2.68
N GLU A 6 -21.23 -13.90 -3.95
CA GLU A 6 -20.35 -14.98 -4.37
C GLU A 6 -18.91 -14.46 -4.21
N LEU A 7 -18.34 -14.68 -3.01
CA LEU A 7 -16.95 -14.38 -2.70
C LEU A 7 -16.03 -15.03 -3.74
N GLY A 8 -15.23 -14.19 -4.38
CA GLY A 8 -14.34 -14.52 -5.49
C GLY A 8 -13.50 -15.77 -5.25
N LYS A 9 -13.33 -16.56 -6.31
CA LYS A 9 -12.72 -17.89 -6.31
C LYS A 9 -11.20 -17.88 -6.05
N GLU A 10 -10.56 -16.71 -6.00
CA GLU A 10 -9.11 -16.56 -5.83
C GLU A 10 -8.81 -15.81 -4.51
N LYS A 11 -8.12 -16.49 -3.59
CA LYS A 11 -7.77 -15.97 -2.26
C LYS A 11 -6.26 -15.82 -2.11
N ILE A 12 -5.83 -14.77 -1.42
CA ILE A 12 -4.45 -14.48 -1.09
C ILE A 12 -4.23 -14.71 0.41
N LYS A 13 -3.19 -15.47 0.76
CA LYS A 13 -2.84 -15.77 2.14
C LYS A 13 -1.99 -14.63 2.73
N VAL A 14 -2.48 -14.01 3.79
CA VAL A 14 -1.85 -12.90 4.51
C VAL A 14 -1.61 -13.34 5.95
N GLY A 15 -0.52 -14.09 6.18
CA GLY A 15 -0.32 -14.76 7.49
C GLY A 15 -1.28 -15.92 7.62
N ASP A 16 -2.09 -15.92 8.68
CA ASP A 16 -3.14 -16.93 8.91
C ASP A 16 -4.50 -16.52 8.32
N LEU A 17 -4.57 -15.34 7.70
CA LEU A 17 -5.77 -14.82 7.04
C LEU A 17 -5.80 -15.23 5.57
N GLU A 18 -6.97 -15.62 5.07
CA GLU A 18 -7.24 -15.68 3.63
C GLU A 18 -8.10 -14.50 3.22
N VAL A 19 -7.62 -13.73 2.25
CA VAL A 19 -8.29 -12.51 1.79
C VAL A 19 -8.67 -12.66 0.33
N PRO A 20 -9.91 -12.35 -0.09
CA PRO A 20 -10.28 -12.35 -1.50
C PRO A 20 -9.41 -11.39 -2.31
N LYS A 21 -9.02 -11.79 -3.51
CA LYS A 21 -8.21 -10.94 -4.41
C LYS A 21 -8.88 -9.59 -4.68
N GLU A 22 -10.21 -9.56 -4.78
CA GLU A 22 -10.98 -8.33 -5.00
C GLU A 22 -10.84 -7.32 -3.85
N PHE A 23 -10.64 -7.80 -2.62
CA PHE A 23 -10.36 -6.94 -1.48
C PHE A 23 -8.99 -6.29 -1.62
N ILE A 24 -7.96 -7.05 -2.03
CA ILE A 24 -6.60 -6.52 -2.26
C ILE A 24 -6.62 -5.44 -3.33
N GLU A 25 -7.35 -5.66 -4.42
CA GLU A 25 -7.50 -4.67 -5.50
C GLU A 25 -8.27 -3.42 -5.05
N THR A 26 -9.27 -3.59 -4.19
CA THR A 26 -9.99 -2.46 -3.60
C THR A 26 -9.06 -1.65 -2.67
N TYR A 27 -8.27 -2.34 -1.84
CA TYR A 27 -7.30 -1.72 -0.95
C TYR A 27 -6.25 -0.94 -1.73
N LYS A 28 -5.67 -1.51 -2.80
CA LYS A 28 -4.74 -0.81 -3.70
C LYS A 28 -5.35 0.47 -4.27
N LYS A 29 -6.61 0.44 -4.72
CA LYS A 29 -7.30 1.64 -5.24
C LYS A 29 -7.48 2.71 -4.17
N ILE A 30 -7.88 2.33 -2.96
CA ILE A 30 -8.07 3.27 -1.84
C ILE A 30 -6.73 3.89 -1.45
N LEU A 31 -5.71 3.05 -1.29
CA LEU A 31 -4.39 3.47 -0.86
C LEU A 31 -3.75 4.41 -1.90
N LEU A 32 -3.84 4.10 -3.20
CA LEU A 32 -3.33 4.99 -4.24
C LEU A 32 -4.04 6.35 -4.23
N LYS A 33 -5.37 6.37 -4.08
CA LYS A 33 -6.12 7.65 -3.96
C LYS A 33 -5.70 8.46 -2.73
N ALA A 34 -5.50 7.79 -1.60
CA ALA A 34 -5.01 8.44 -0.39
C ALA A 34 -3.59 8.99 -0.58
N ALA A 35 -2.70 8.22 -1.21
CA ALA A 35 -1.34 8.62 -1.53
C ALA A 35 -1.32 9.84 -2.46
N LYS A 36 -2.13 9.83 -3.52
CA LYS A 36 -2.27 10.97 -4.44
C LYS A 36 -2.70 12.25 -3.72
N LYS A 37 -3.71 12.15 -2.85
CA LYS A 37 -4.16 13.29 -2.04
C LYS A 37 -3.10 13.80 -1.06
N PHE A 38 -2.23 12.91 -0.58
CA PHE A 38 -1.26 13.22 0.47
C PHE A 38 0.11 13.68 -0.05
N PHE A 39 0.53 13.17 -1.20
CA PHE A 39 1.84 13.41 -1.81
C PHE A 39 1.76 14.22 -3.13
N GLY A 40 0.67 14.08 -3.91
CA GLY A 40 0.48 14.71 -5.22
C GLY A 40 -0.22 13.79 -6.24
N GLU A 41 -1.01 14.36 -7.15
CA GLU A 41 -1.81 13.61 -8.14
C GLU A 41 -0.98 12.75 -9.11
N GLN A 42 0.28 13.11 -9.32
CA GLN A 42 1.24 12.40 -10.17
C GLN A 42 1.73 11.07 -9.58
N ILE A 43 1.47 10.80 -8.30
CA ILE A 43 2.01 9.60 -7.65
C ILE A 43 1.42 8.33 -8.25
N GLU A 44 2.30 7.37 -8.54
CA GLU A 44 1.96 6.07 -9.07
C GLU A 44 2.53 4.96 -8.19
N TYR A 45 2.02 3.74 -8.38
CA TYR A 45 2.71 2.57 -7.86
C TYR A 45 3.97 2.29 -8.67
N ASN A 46 4.93 1.61 -8.04
CA ASN A 46 6.08 1.06 -8.74
C ASN A 46 5.64 0.09 -9.85
N SER A 47 6.33 0.14 -10.99
CA SER A 47 6.07 -0.74 -12.15
C SER A 47 6.34 -2.22 -11.86
N ASN A 48 7.16 -2.53 -10.85
CA ASN A 48 7.38 -3.90 -10.41
C ASN A 48 6.24 -4.37 -9.49
N GLU A 49 5.27 -5.07 -10.07
CA GLU A 49 4.08 -5.58 -9.37
C GLU A 49 4.43 -6.46 -8.17
N ARG A 50 5.52 -7.24 -8.21
CA ARG A 50 5.92 -8.09 -7.08
C ARG A 50 6.32 -7.28 -5.85
N ILE A 51 6.94 -6.11 -6.05
CA ILE A 51 7.25 -5.17 -4.96
C ILE A 51 5.95 -4.64 -4.38
N VAL A 52 5.05 -4.16 -5.24
CA VAL A 52 3.76 -3.61 -4.83
C VAL A 52 2.97 -4.63 -4.03
N GLU A 53 2.80 -5.85 -4.53
CA GLU A 53 2.08 -6.93 -3.85
C GLU A 53 2.70 -7.27 -2.49
N SER A 54 4.02 -7.40 -2.41
CA SER A 54 4.73 -7.70 -1.17
C SER A 54 4.49 -6.63 -0.09
N ILE A 55 4.57 -5.35 -0.47
CA ILE A 55 4.34 -4.24 0.47
C ILE A 55 2.87 -4.17 0.89
N ILE A 56 1.92 -4.32 -0.04
CA ILE A 56 0.48 -4.32 0.26
C ILE A 56 0.12 -5.45 1.23
N ILE A 57 0.64 -6.66 1.02
CA ILE A 57 0.44 -7.78 1.93
C ILE A 57 1.04 -7.46 3.31
N GLY A 58 2.21 -6.83 3.36
CA GLY A 58 2.86 -6.37 4.59
C GLY A 58 2.01 -5.35 5.37
N GLU A 59 1.43 -4.37 4.67
CA GLU A 59 0.53 -3.37 5.27
C GLU A 59 -0.74 -4.00 5.84
N ILE A 60 -1.37 -4.91 5.10
CA ILE A 60 -2.57 -5.62 5.57
C ILE A 60 -2.24 -6.49 6.78
N ARG A 61 -1.10 -7.20 6.76
CA ARG A 61 -0.58 -7.92 7.94
C ARG A 61 -0.44 -6.98 9.15
N ASN A 62 0.15 -5.81 8.95
CA ASN A 62 0.29 -4.81 10.02
C ASN A 62 -1.04 -4.25 10.50
N MET A 63 -2.03 -4.10 9.60
CA MET A 63 -3.38 -3.69 9.97
C MET A 63 -4.05 -4.72 10.89
N VAL A 64 -3.89 -6.01 10.59
CA VAL A 64 -4.42 -7.09 11.44
C VAL A 64 -3.68 -7.17 12.77
N MET A 65 -2.35 -7.06 12.76
CA MET A 65 -1.53 -7.23 13.98
C MET A 65 -1.57 -5.99 14.90
N TYR A 66 -1.64 -4.79 14.34
CA TYR A 66 -1.39 -3.53 15.06
C TYR A 66 -2.50 -2.48 14.88
N GLY A 67 -3.57 -2.80 14.16
CA GLY A 67 -4.76 -1.94 13.99
C GLY A 67 -4.66 -0.88 12.91
N HIS A 68 -3.49 -0.68 12.29
CA HIS A 68 -3.29 0.29 11.20
C HIS A 68 -2.34 -0.24 10.14
N ALA A 69 -2.46 0.27 8.91
CA ALA A 69 -1.57 -0.03 7.79
C ALA A 69 -0.17 0.60 7.96
N TYR A 70 0.54 0.24 9.02
CA TYR A 70 1.92 0.69 9.22
C TYR A 70 2.79 0.23 8.06
N CYS A 71 3.60 1.14 7.54
CA CYS A 71 4.55 0.87 6.47
C CYS A 71 5.51 -0.25 6.91
N PRO A 72 5.64 -1.37 6.17
CA PRO A 72 6.42 -2.52 6.60
C PRO A 72 7.94 -2.27 6.65
N CYS A 73 8.44 -1.19 6.02
CA CYS A 73 9.86 -0.82 6.10
C CYS A 73 10.21 0.02 7.34
N ARG A 74 9.23 0.42 8.15
CA ARG A 74 9.45 1.25 9.34
C ARG A 74 9.42 0.39 10.60
N ILE A 75 10.45 0.55 11.43
CA ILE A 75 10.64 -0.26 12.65
C ILE A 75 9.61 0.11 13.73
N GLN A 76 9.41 1.41 13.96
CA GLN A 76 8.51 1.91 15.00
C GLN A 76 7.07 2.00 14.49
N ARG A 77 6.10 1.65 15.33
CA ARG A 77 4.65 1.69 15.03
C ARG A 77 4.06 2.97 15.60
N ILE A 78 4.49 4.09 15.05
CA ILE A 78 4.02 5.44 15.40
C ILE A 78 3.14 5.99 14.28
N ARG A 79 2.30 6.97 14.60
CA ARG A 79 1.28 7.51 13.70
C ARG A 79 1.84 7.94 12.33
N GLU A 80 3.02 8.54 12.33
CA GLU A 80 3.72 9.06 11.16
C GLU A 80 4.13 7.94 10.18
N HIS A 81 4.18 6.69 10.65
CA HIS A 81 4.54 5.52 9.85
C HIS A 81 3.33 4.77 9.27
N ILE A 82 2.10 5.22 9.54
CA ILE A 82 0.90 4.68 8.87
C ILE A 82 0.95 5.08 7.40
N CYS A 83 0.76 4.14 6.47
CA CYS A 83 0.79 4.41 5.04
C CYS A 83 -0.50 5.12 4.57
N PRO A 84 -0.44 6.17 3.75
CA PRO A 84 0.75 6.87 3.22
C PRO A 84 1.56 7.59 4.32
N CYS A 85 2.83 7.22 4.51
CA CYS A 85 3.62 7.65 5.68
C CYS A 85 4.28 9.02 5.50
N GLU A 86 4.44 9.76 6.60
CA GLU A 86 5.02 11.10 6.59
C GLU A 86 6.45 11.14 6.02
N PRO A 87 7.37 10.21 6.37
CA PRO A 87 8.72 10.25 5.81
C PRO A 87 8.77 10.06 4.29
N ALA A 88 7.77 9.41 3.69
CA ALA A 88 7.72 9.22 2.24
C ALA A 88 7.55 10.54 1.46
N LYS A 89 7.04 11.62 2.08
CA LYS A 89 6.95 12.93 1.43
C LYS A 89 8.30 13.44 0.98
N GLU A 90 9.29 13.42 1.86
CA GLU A 90 10.63 13.94 1.56
C GLU A 90 11.41 12.97 0.66
N GLU A 91 11.19 11.66 0.80
CA GLU A 91 11.77 10.63 -0.07
C GLU A 91 11.28 10.77 -1.52
N LEU A 92 9.97 10.96 -1.72
CA LEU A 92 9.41 11.18 -3.05
C LEU A 92 9.89 12.49 -3.68
N LYS A 93 9.98 13.57 -2.91
CA LYS A 93 10.51 14.86 -3.42
C LYS A 93 11.99 14.78 -3.79
N ARG A 94 12.81 14.06 -3.01
CA ARG A 94 14.26 14.00 -3.20
C ARG A 94 14.65 12.97 -4.26
N ASP A 95 14.08 11.77 -4.17
CA ASP A 95 14.53 10.59 -4.90
C ASP A 95 13.50 10.12 -5.95
N GLY A 96 12.29 10.68 -5.95
CA GLY A 96 11.19 10.23 -6.79
C GLY A 96 10.58 8.89 -6.37
N ILE A 97 11.05 8.29 -5.27
CA ILE A 97 10.61 6.97 -4.81
C ILE A 97 10.65 6.91 -3.30
N CYS A 98 9.64 6.32 -2.67
CA CYS A 98 9.69 6.08 -1.23
C CYS A 98 10.64 4.92 -0.88
N THR A 99 11.14 4.88 0.36
CA THR A 99 12.13 3.87 0.80
C THR A 99 11.65 2.43 0.62
N CYS A 100 10.36 2.14 0.83
CA CYS A 100 9.80 0.80 0.60
C CYS A 100 9.54 0.48 -0.87
N LYS A 101 9.78 1.43 -1.77
CA LYS A 101 9.60 1.33 -3.22
C LYS A 101 8.16 1.06 -3.65
N LEU A 102 7.16 1.38 -2.82
CA LEU A 102 5.74 1.22 -3.18
C LEU A 102 5.29 2.31 -4.14
N PHE A 103 5.60 3.57 -3.82
CA PHE A 103 5.17 4.74 -4.58
C PHE A 103 6.34 5.38 -5.31
N ILE A 104 6.05 5.91 -6.50
CA ILE A 104 6.95 6.71 -7.31
C ILE A 104 6.30 8.05 -7.68
N ASP A 105 7.12 9.08 -7.79
CA ASP A 105 6.81 10.30 -8.53
C ASP A 105 7.49 10.21 -9.90
N PRO A 106 6.73 9.95 -10.98
CA PRO A 106 7.30 9.75 -12.32
C PRO A 106 7.97 11.02 -12.90
N ASN A 107 7.72 12.20 -12.33
CA ASN A 107 8.39 13.43 -12.76
C ASN A 107 9.81 13.56 -12.21
N ILE A 108 10.12 12.84 -11.13
CA ILE A 108 11.41 12.91 -10.43
C ILE A 108 12.17 11.59 -10.58
N TYR A 109 11.46 10.47 -10.47
CA TYR A 109 12.03 9.13 -10.55
C TYR A 109 12.58 8.85 -11.94
N ARG A 110 13.83 8.38 -12.01
CA ARG A 110 14.52 8.06 -13.27
C ARG A 110 14.86 6.57 -13.41
N GLY A 111 14.17 5.71 -12.66
CA GLY A 111 14.42 4.26 -12.63
C GLY A 111 13.64 3.52 -13.70
#